data_AF-A0A5J4K8A7-F1
#
_entry.id   AF-A0A5J4K8A7-F1
#
_cell.length_a   1.000
_cell.length_b   1.000
_cell.length_c   1.000
_cell.angle_alpha   90.00
_cell.angle_beta   90.00
_cell.angle_gamma   90.00
#
_symmetry.space_group_name_H-M   'P 1'
#
loop_
_entity.id
_entity.type
_entity.pdbx_description
1 polymer ?
#
loop_
_entity_poly.entity_id
_entity_poly.type
_entity_poly.pdbx_seq_one_letter_code
_entity_poly.pdbx_strand_id
1 'polypeptide(L)'
;MSELILSAMLPRRQGPVVELSAEERATLITILDLLIPADGDFPPPSSLHLIDEFLRYLRAEAFRYPSLSLSLPRLRAVLRDLNLAADGNFCEASPELQQTILWQLEQRDPAFFQALWTLANHSYYARLAMRGRASAPAPLSAPASAPAPAAER
;
A
#
# COMPACT_ATOMS: atom_id res chain seq x y z
N MET A 1 15.76 35.37 -17.35
CA MET A 1 14.56 34.67 -16.85
C MET A 1 14.71 33.18 -17.12
N SER A 2 15.41 32.45 -16.24
CA SER A 2 15.73 31.03 -16.46
C SER A 2 15.86 30.26 -15.13
N GLU A 3 14.85 30.35 -14.26
CA GLU A 3 14.83 29.65 -12.96
C GLU A 3 13.58 28.75 -12.80
N LEU A 4 13.16 28.04 -13.86
CA LEU A 4 11.93 27.22 -13.79
C LEU A 4 12.08 25.75 -14.21
N ILE A 5 13.29 25.21 -14.35
CA ILE A 5 13.46 23.81 -14.78
C ILE A 5 14.18 22.92 -13.73
N LEU A 6 14.79 23.49 -12.68
CA LEU A 6 15.53 22.68 -11.70
C LEU A 6 14.69 22.09 -10.55
N SER A 7 13.41 22.46 -10.43
CA SER A 7 12.55 21.93 -9.35
C SER A 7 11.98 20.52 -9.61
N ALA A 8 12.18 19.95 -10.80
CA ALA A 8 11.67 18.61 -11.15
C ALA A 8 12.61 17.44 -10.75
N MET A 9 13.82 17.75 -10.26
CA MET A 9 14.90 16.77 -10.04
C MET A 9 15.42 16.75 -8.60
N LEU A 10 14.69 17.30 -7.63
CA LEU A 10 15.03 17.07 -6.23
C LEU A 10 14.67 15.61 -5.89
N PRO A 11 15.63 14.76 -5.46
CA PRO A 11 15.29 13.44 -4.96
C PRO A 11 14.25 13.63 -3.87
N ARG A 12 13.08 12.98 -4.01
CA ARG A 12 12.07 12.93 -2.95
C ARG A 12 12.82 12.58 -1.68
N ARG A 13 13.03 13.56 -0.78
CA ARG A 13 13.74 13.34 0.48
C ARG A 13 13.09 12.11 1.09
N GLN A 14 13.83 11.01 1.12
CA GLN A 14 13.40 9.82 1.82
C GLN A 14 13.42 10.24 3.28
N GLY A 15 12.30 10.76 3.78
CA GLY A 15 12.12 11.01 5.19
C GLY A 15 12.40 9.74 5.99
N PRO A 16 12.46 9.83 7.32
CA PRO A 16 12.69 8.66 8.16
C PRO A 16 11.73 7.53 7.78
N VAL A 17 12.24 6.30 7.84
CA VAL A 17 11.46 5.08 7.63
C VAL A 17 10.32 5.11 8.65
N VAL A 18 9.09 4.89 8.16
CA VAL A 18 7.95 4.75 9.06
C VAL A 18 8.06 3.37 9.67
N GLU A 19 8.54 3.29 10.90
CA GLU A 19 8.67 2.04 11.63
C GLU A 19 7.43 1.81 12.51
N LEU A 20 6.83 0.64 12.37
CA LEU A 20 5.83 0.12 13.31
C LEU A 20 6.51 -0.84 14.27
N SER A 21 6.01 -0.96 15.49
CA SER A 21 6.43 -2.06 16.38
C SER A 21 6.08 -3.42 15.75
N ALA A 22 6.70 -4.50 16.21
CA ALA A 22 6.39 -5.83 15.70
C ALA A 22 4.90 -6.19 15.87
N GLU A 23 4.31 -5.80 17.01
CA GLU A 23 2.90 -6.00 17.32
C GLU A 23 1.98 -5.14 16.44
N GLU A 24 2.29 -3.85 16.26
CA GLU A 24 1.55 -2.96 15.35
C GLU A 24 1.60 -3.50 13.92
N ARG A 25 2.76 -4.02 13.50
CA ARG A 25 2.97 -4.60 12.18
C ARG A 25 2.14 -5.86 11.99
N ALA A 26 2.15 -6.78 12.96
CA ALA A 26 1.35 -7.99 12.93
C ALA A 26 -0.15 -7.67 12.86
N THR A 27 -0.61 -6.77 13.73
CA THR A 27 -2.00 -6.31 13.77
C THR A 27 -2.43 -5.71 12.43
N LEU A 28 -1.60 -4.84 11.84
CA LEU A 28 -1.90 -4.26 10.53
C LEU A 28 -1.93 -5.31 9.41
N ILE A 29 -1.03 -6.30 9.42
CA ILE A 29 -1.06 -7.40 8.44
C ILE A 29 -2.37 -8.17 8.54
N THR A 30 -2.78 -8.55 9.76
CA THR A 30 -4.04 -9.26 9.99
C THR A 30 -5.24 -8.45 9.49
N ILE A 31 -5.28 -7.14 9.78
CA ILE A 31 -6.32 -6.27 9.25
C ILE A 31 -6.32 -6.27 7.72
N LEU A 32 -5.16 -6.14 7.08
CA LEU A 32 -5.08 -6.11 5.62
C LEU A 32 -5.59 -7.40 4.98
N ASP A 33 -5.26 -8.56 5.56
CA ASP A 33 -5.76 -9.86 5.12
C ASP A 33 -7.28 -10.01 5.33
N LEU A 34 -7.83 -9.44 6.41
CA LEU A 34 -9.29 -9.40 6.64
C LEU A 34 -10.01 -8.44 5.70
N LEU A 35 -9.37 -7.34 5.32
CA LEU A 35 -9.94 -6.37 4.40
C LEU A 35 -9.92 -6.91 2.97
N ILE A 36 -8.81 -7.47 2.51
CA ILE A 36 -8.68 -7.90 1.13
C ILE A 36 -8.74 -9.43 1.10
N PRO A 37 -9.92 -10.02 0.77
CA PRO A 37 -10.04 -11.46 0.70
C PRO A 37 -9.12 -12.02 -0.38
N ALA A 38 -8.40 -13.08 -0.04
CA ALA A 38 -7.66 -13.86 -1.01
C ALA A 38 -8.61 -14.80 -1.76
N ASP A 39 -8.41 -14.95 -3.06
CA ASP A 39 -9.12 -15.91 -3.91
C ASP A 39 -8.12 -16.53 -4.89
N GLY A 40 -8.47 -17.59 -5.63
CA GLY A 40 -7.55 -18.43 -6.41
C GLY A 40 -6.52 -17.67 -7.26
N ASP A 41 -6.91 -16.57 -7.88
CA ASP A 41 -6.03 -15.72 -8.72
C ASP A 41 -5.41 -14.53 -7.96
N PHE A 42 -5.82 -14.29 -6.73
CA PHE A 42 -5.49 -13.13 -5.90
C PHE A 42 -4.83 -13.56 -4.59
N PRO A 43 -3.48 -13.47 -4.50
CA PRO A 43 -2.77 -13.93 -3.31
C PRO A 43 -3.08 -13.03 -2.10
N PRO A 44 -3.02 -13.56 -0.86
CA PRO A 44 -3.28 -12.78 0.34
C PRO A 44 -2.28 -11.62 0.49
N PRO A 45 -2.70 -10.44 0.99
CA PRO A 45 -1.83 -9.28 1.22
C PRO A 45 -0.53 -9.60 1.98
N SER A 46 -0.60 -10.45 3.01
CA SER A 46 0.55 -10.91 3.79
C SER A 46 1.65 -11.55 2.93
N SER A 47 1.28 -12.31 1.89
CA SER A 47 2.23 -12.94 0.96
C SER A 47 2.95 -11.95 0.03
N LEU A 48 2.43 -10.73 -0.11
CA LEU A 48 2.97 -9.71 -1.01
C LEU A 48 3.96 -8.75 -0.34
N HIS A 49 4.21 -8.92 0.97
CA HIS A 49 4.92 -7.96 1.81
C HIS A 49 4.34 -6.54 1.67
N LEU A 50 3.00 -6.46 1.64
CA LEU A 50 2.27 -5.24 1.26
C LEU A 50 2.47 -4.08 2.23
N ILE A 51 2.77 -4.38 3.48
CA ILE A 51 2.84 -3.38 4.55
C ILE A 51 3.87 -2.27 4.30
N ASP A 52 5.02 -2.58 3.69
CA ASP A 52 6.05 -1.57 3.42
C ASP A 52 5.57 -0.59 2.34
N GLU A 53 4.83 -1.10 1.35
CA GLU A 53 4.22 -0.31 0.29
C GLU A 53 3.07 0.55 0.83
N PHE A 54 2.24 -0.02 1.70
CA PHE A 54 1.18 0.70 2.40
C PHE A 54 1.73 1.87 3.22
N LEU A 55 2.77 1.63 4.02
CA LEU A 55 3.40 2.68 4.84
C LEU A 55 4.08 3.75 3.98
N ARG A 56 4.63 3.36 2.82
CA ARG A 56 5.20 4.29 1.84
C ARG A 56 4.13 5.23 1.29
N TYR A 57 2.95 4.72 0.92
CA TYR A 57 1.85 5.54 0.44
C TYR A 57 1.23 6.38 1.56
N LEU A 58 1.04 5.81 2.75
CA LEU A 58 0.56 6.55 3.93
C LEU A 58 1.41 7.80 4.18
N ARG A 59 2.74 7.66 4.09
CA ARG A 59 3.66 8.80 4.24
C ARG A 59 3.53 9.82 3.11
N ALA A 60 3.44 9.35 1.87
CA ALA A 60 3.34 10.23 0.70
C ALA A 60 2.05 11.05 0.73
N GLU A 61 0.94 10.43 1.10
CA GLU A 61 -0.37 11.08 1.21
C GLU A 61 -0.44 12.01 2.43
N ALA A 62 0.13 11.63 3.58
CA ALA A 62 0.22 12.52 4.74
C ALA A 62 0.99 13.82 4.44
N PHE A 63 2.00 13.77 3.57
CA PHE A 63 2.73 14.96 3.14
C PHE A 63 1.90 15.83 2.17
N ARG A 64 1.09 15.20 1.31
CA ARG A 64 0.27 15.90 0.31
C ARG A 64 -1.00 16.49 0.90
N TYR A 65 -1.58 15.80 1.88
CA TYR A 65 -2.87 16.13 2.49
C TYR A 65 -2.78 15.90 4.00
N PRO A 66 -2.26 16.86 4.77
CA PRO A 66 -2.07 16.71 6.22
C PRO A 66 -3.38 16.59 7.00
N SER A 67 -4.52 16.93 6.39
CA SER A 67 -5.87 16.80 6.97
C SER A 67 -6.52 15.42 6.76
N LEU A 68 -5.81 14.44 6.19
CA LEU A 68 -6.40 13.12 5.92
C LEU A 68 -6.83 12.42 7.20
N SER A 69 -7.99 11.76 7.12
CA SER A 69 -8.50 10.92 8.20
C SER A 69 -7.58 9.75 8.55
N LEU A 70 -6.64 9.39 7.68
CA LEU A 70 -5.65 8.34 7.90
C LEU A 70 -4.25 8.96 7.99
N SER A 71 -3.71 9.03 9.21
CA SER A 71 -2.35 9.47 9.51
C SER A 71 -1.63 8.41 10.37
N LEU A 72 -0.29 8.42 10.38
CA LEU A 72 0.46 7.43 11.17
C LEU A 72 0.12 7.46 12.67
N PRO A 73 0.03 8.62 13.36
CA PRO A 73 -0.36 8.64 14.77
C PRO A 73 -1.75 8.05 15.01
N ARG A 74 -2.70 8.35 14.11
CA ARG A 74 -4.08 7.83 14.22
C ARG A 74 -4.14 6.35 13.93
N LEU A 75 -3.38 5.86 12.95
CA LEU A 75 -3.23 4.44 12.67
C LEU A 75 -2.72 3.70 13.91
N ARG A 76 -1.63 4.17 14.53
CA ARG A 76 -1.09 3.56 15.76
C ARG A 76 -2.10 3.54 16.90
N ALA A 77 -2.85 4.63 17.08
CA ALA A 77 -3.91 4.68 18.10
C ALA A 77 -4.99 3.62 17.82
N VAL A 78 -5.44 3.50 16.57
CA VAL A 78 -6.43 2.48 16.19
C VAL A 78 -5.87 1.06 16.38
N LEU A 79 -4.64 0.77 15.96
CA LEU A 79 -4.04 -0.56 16.15
C LEU A 79 -4.00 -0.96 17.63
N ARG A 80 -3.65 -0.03 18.52
CA ARG A 80 -3.69 -0.26 19.97
C ARG A 80 -5.11 -0.47 20.47
N ASP A 81 -6.07 0.34 20.03
CA ASP A 81 -7.48 0.18 20.42
C ASP A 81 -8.04 -1.19 19.99
N LEU A 82 -7.65 -1.68 18.81
CA LEU A 82 -8.05 -3.02 18.32
C LEU A 82 -7.49 -4.13 19.19
N ASN A 83 -6.21 -4.04 19.61
CA ASN A 83 -5.63 -4.99 20.56
C ASN A 83 -6.37 -4.95 21.90
N LEU A 84 -6.67 -3.76 22.43
CA LEU A 84 -7.43 -3.62 23.68
C LEU A 84 -8.85 -4.20 23.57
N ALA A 85 -9.52 -4.05 22.43
CA ALA A 85 -10.85 -4.62 22.19
C ALA A 85 -10.85 -6.15 22.08
N ALA A 86 -9.68 -6.76 21.87
CA ALA A 86 -9.46 -8.19 21.75
C ALA A 86 -8.66 -8.77 22.93
N ASP A 87 -8.91 -8.25 24.15
CA ASP A 87 -8.25 -8.69 25.39
C ASP A 87 -6.70 -8.64 25.37
N GLY A 88 -6.14 -7.73 24.57
CA GLY A 88 -4.72 -7.46 24.46
C GLY A 88 -4.04 -8.07 23.24
N ASN A 89 -4.70 -8.96 22.48
CA ASN A 89 -4.10 -9.52 21.26
C ASN A 89 -5.15 -9.75 20.16
N PHE A 90 -5.28 -8.77 19.26
CA PHE A 90 -6.19 -8.87 18.12
C PHE A 90 -5.84 -10.03 17.18
N CYS A 91 -4.56 -10.36 17.02
CA CYS A 91 -4.13 -11.39 16.09
C CYS A 91 -4.50 -12.82 16.54
N GLU A 92 -4.63 -13.04 17.85
CA GLU A 92 -5.00 -14.36 18.43
C GLU A 92 -6.51 -14.49 18.70
N ALA A 93 -7.27 -13.40 18.58
CA ALA A 93 -8.73 -13.44 18.68
C ALA A 93 -9.34 -14.36 17.61
N SER A 94 -10.53 -14.90 17.89
CA SER A 94 -11.25 -15.71 16.90
C SER A 94 -11.58 -14.86 15.66
N PRO A 95 -11.67 -15.47 14.46
CA PRO A 95 -12.01 -14.75 13.24
C PRO A 95 -13.31 -13.94 13.36
N GLU A 96 -14.31 -14.48 14.05
CA GLU A 96 -15.59 -13.81 14.29
C GLU A 96 -15.41 -12.55 15.15
N LEU A 97 -14.56 -12.62 16.18
CA LEU A 97 -14.26 -11.48 17.04
C LEU A 97 -13.45 -10.43 16.27
N GLN A 98 -12.45 -10.84 15.50
CA GLN A 98 -11.67 -9.93 14.63
C GLN A 98 -12.58 -9.16 13.67
N GLN A 99 -13.50 -9.87 13.00
CA GLN A 99 -14.46 -9.27 12.07
C GLN A 99 -15.44 -8.34 12.79
N THR A 100 -15.92 -8.73 13.97
CA THR A 100 -16.82 -7.91 14.79
C THR A 100 -16.16 -6.61 15.23
N ILE A 101 -14.91 -6.66 15.68
CA ILE A 101 -14.14 -5.49 16.09
C ILE A 101 -13.90 -4.55 14.89
N LEU A 102 -13.54 -5.10 13.72
CA LEU A 102 -13.39 -4.29 12.51
C LEU A 102 -14.69 -3.63 12.06
N TRP A 103 -15.81 -4.36 12.15
CA TRP A 103 -17.13 -3.79 11.88
C TRP A 103 -17.47 -2.66 12.86
N GLN A 104 -17.17 -2.82 14.15
CA GLN A 104 -17.34 -1.73 15.13
C GLN A 104 -16.46 -0.52 14.84
N LEU A 105 -15.23 -0.73 14.35
CA LEU A 105 -14.36 0.36 13.90
C LEU A 105 -15.00 1.13 12.73
N GLU A 106 -15.53 0.42 11.73
CA GLU A 106 -16.24 1.02 10.60
C GLU A 106 -17.43 1.87 11.06
N GLN A 107 -18.24 1.38 12.00
CA GLN A 107 -19.38 2.13 12.53
C GLN A 107 -18.96 3.36 13.35
N ARG A 108 -17.91 3.23 14.17
CA ARG A 108 -17.42 4.30 15.05
C ARG A 108 -16.73 5.42 14.27
N ASP A 109 -15.98 5.07 13.23
CA ASP A 109 -15.17 6.01 12.46
C ASP A 109 -15.16 5.66 10.96
N PRO A 110 -16.27 5.89 10.24
CA PRO A 110 -16.42 5.50 8.85
C PRO A 110 -15.37 6.16 7.93
N ALA A 111 -15.01 7.42 8.21
CA ALA A 111 -14.06 8.16 7.41
C ALA A 111 -12.64 7.60 7.52
N PHE A 112 -12.21 7.22 8.74
CA PHE A 112 -10.94 6.52 8.91
C PHE A 112 -10.96 5.16 8.21
N PHE A 113 -12.02 4.37 8.43
CA PHE A 113 -12.13 3.04 7.86
C PHE A 113 -12.11 3.07 6.34
N GLN A 114 -12.85 3.99 5.71
CA GLN A 114 -12.84 4.19 4.27
C GLN A 114 -11.46 4.57 3.74
N ALA A 115 -10.74 5.44 4.45
CA ALA A 115 -9.38 5.82 4.06
C ALA A 115 -8.40 4.64 4.19
N LEU A 116 -8.50 3.86 5.27
CA LEU A 116 -7.73 2.62 5.48
C LEU A 116 -7.98 1.62 4.34
N TRP A 117 -9.25 1.35 4.05
CA TRP A 117 -9.68 0.47 2.97
C TRP A 117 -9.15 0.91 1.61
N THR A 118 -9.30 2.19 1.29
CA THR A 118 -8.85 2.78 0.01
C THR A 118 -7.34 2.62 -0.14
N LEU A 119 -6.57 2.94 0.90
CA LEU A 119 -5.12 2.84 0.87
C LEU A 119 -4.64 1.38 0.78
N ALA A 120 -5.29 0.47 1.51
CA ALA A 120 -5.02 -0.96 1.44
C ALA A 120 -5.19 -1.50 0.02
N ASN A 121 -6.34 -1.23 -0.60
CA ASN A 121 -6.64 -1.65 -1.97
C ASN A 121 -5.68 -1.03 -2.99
N HIS A 122 -5.41 0.28 -2.87
CA HIS A 122 -4.45 0.95 -3.75
C HIS A 122 -3.07 0.28 -3.68
N SER A 123 -2.59 0.03 -2.46
CA SER A 123 -1.29 -0.61 -2.22
C SER A 123 -1.26 -2.04 -2.78
N TYR A 124 -2.36 -2.78 -2.66
CA TYR A 124 -2.50 -4.15 -3.15
C TYR A 124 -2.42 -4.24 -4.66
N TYR A 125 -3.26 -3.48 -5.37
CA TYR A 125 -3.26 -3.49 -6.83
C TYR A 125 -2.00 -2.85 -7.42
N ALA A 126 -1.42 -1.85 -6.76
CA ALA A 126 -0.11 -1.32 -7.16
C ALA A 126 0.98 -2.40 -7.09
N ARG A 127 1.00 -3.20 -6.02
CA ARG A 127 1.95 -4.30 -5.83
C ARG A 127 1.74 -5.42 -6.85
N LEU A 128 0.50 -5.82 -7.10
CA LEU A 128 0.16 -6.82 -8.12
C LEU A 128 0.57 -6.36 -9.53
N ALA A 129 0.30 -5.10 -9.89
CA ALA A 129 0.69 -4.55 -11.17
C ALA A 129 2.22 -4.55 -11.37
N MET A 130 3.00 -4.26 -10.31
CA MET A 130 4.45 -4.35 -10.37
C MET A 130 4.94 -5.80 -10.55
N ARG A 131 4.31 -6.76 -9.87
CA ARG A 131 4.64 -8.19 -10.02
C ARG A 131 4.34 -8.70 -11.44
N GLY A 132 3.18 -8.34 -11.99
CA GLY A 132 2.79 -8.71 -13.35
C GLY A 132 3.72 -8.13 -14.43
N ARG A 133 4.25 -6.91 -14.22
CA ARG A 133 5.26 -6.31 -15.10
C ARG A 133 6.62 -6.99 -15.02
N ALA A 134 7.02 -7.45 -13.84
CA ALA A 134 8.27 -8.19 -13.66
C ALA A 134 8.22 -9.60 -14.28
N SER A 135 7.02 -10.20 -14.36
CA SER A 135 6.81 -11.50 -15.00
C SER A 135 6.53 -11.43 -16.50
N ALA A 136 6.26 -10.23 -17.05
CA ALA A 136 6.06 -10.06 -18.48
C ALA A 136 7.41 -10.20 -19.21
N PRO A 137 7.53 -11.06 -20.24
CA PRO A 137 8.73 -11.09 -21.06
C PRO A 137 8.94 -9.70 -21.67
N ALA A 138 10.19 -9.23 -21.68
CA ALA A 138 10.56 -7.96 -22.27
C ALA A 138 9.96 -7.87 -23.69
N PRO A 139 9.36 -6.72 -24.09
CA PRO A 139 8.85 -6.58 -25.44
C PRO A 139 10.01 -6.87 -26.40
N LEU A 140 9.83 -7.87 -27.27
CA LEU A 140 10.76 -8.21 -28.33
C LEU A 140 11.11 -6.92 -29.07
N SER A 141 12.35 -6.46 -28.90
CA SER A 141 12.89 -5.35 -29.66
C SER A 141 12.62 -5.63 -31.14
N ALA A 142 11.80 -4.80 -31.77
CA ALA A 142 11.54 -4.90 -33.20
C ALA A 142 12.88 -4.92 -33.94
N PRO A 143 13.08 -5.81 -34.92
CA PRO A 143 14.33 -5.84 -35.66
C PRO A 143 14.53 -4.48 -36.32
N ALA A 144 15.73 -3.92 -36.14
CA ALA A 144 16.13 -2.67 -36.77
C ALA A 144 15.83 -2.75 -38.28
N SER A 145 15.03 -1.82 -38.77
CA SER A 145 14.71 -1.68 -40.19
C SER A 145 16.00 -1.75 -41.00
N ALA A 146 16.12 -2.76 -41.86
CA ALA A 146 17.20 -2.86 -42.82
C ALA A 146 17.19 -1.61 -43.72
N PRO A 147 18.36 -1.01 -44.02
CA PRO A 147 18.41 0.13 -44.93
C PRO A 147 18.03 -0.32 -46.34
N ALA A 148 17.23 0.50 -47.02
CA ALA A 148 16.78 0.29 -48.39
C ALA A 148 17.97 0.24 -49.39
N PRO A 149 17.86 -0.53 -50.48
CA PRO A 149 18.94 -0.64 -51.45
C PRO A 149 19.13 0.69 -52.20
N ALA A 150 20.39 1.08 -52.38
CA ALA A 150 20.79 2.23 -53.18
C ALA A 150 20.42 2.01 -54.65
N ALA A 151 19.74 2.98 -55.25
CA ALA A 151 19.50 3.03 -56.68
C ALA A 151 20.79 3.48 -57.40
N GLU A 152 21.43 2.56 -58.13
CA GLU A 152 22.45 2.91 -59.12
C GLU A 152 21.81 3.60 -60.33
N ARG A 153 22.46 4.66 -60.81
CA ARG A 153 22.24 5.31 -62.09
C ARG A 153 23.45 5.09 -62.98
#